data_AF-A0A829VMA3-F1
#
_entry.id   AF-A0A829VMA3-F1
#
_cell.length_a   1.000
_cell.length_b   1.000
_cell.length_c   1.000
_cell.angle_alpha   90.00
_cell.angle_beta   90.00
_cell.angle_gamma   90.00
#
_symmetry.space_group_name_H-M   'P 1'
#
loop_
_entity.id
_entity.type
_entity.pdbx_description
1 polymer ?
#
loop_
_entity_poly.entity_id
_entity_poly.type
_entity_poly.pdbx_seq_one_letter_code
_entity_poly.pdbx_strand_id
1 'polypeptide(L)'
;MKKINLRELYPDIYTTDFFVDVTEEVMETIRAAERAEAAYERKMYRYKAQYSLDCENGIENAVLLKPQTPEMVLEEKQFQERVYAAVMKLPEKQAKRIYARYYLGMTVNEIAEVEGVDPSRVRDSIRRGLKQLGKYF
;
A
#
# COMPACT_ATOMS: atom_id res chain seq x y z
N MET A 1 9.03 15.56 53.51
CA MET A 1 9.75 15.58 52.22
C MET A 1 9.82 14.16 51.70
N LYS A 2 9.61 13.99 50.39
CA LYS A 2 9.58 12.69 49.72
C LYS A 2 10.70 12.64 48.71
N LYS A 3 11.36 11.49 48.58
CA LYS A 3 12.48 11.31 47.66
C LYS A 3 11.99 10.76 46.33
N ILE A 4 12.42 11.35 45.22
CA ILE A 4 12.08 10.93 43.86
C ILE A 4 13.36 10.66 43.09
N ASN A 5 13.37 9.62 42.25
CA ASN A 5 14.47 9.33 41.34
C ASN A 5 14.22 10.00 39.98
N LEU A 6 15.07 10.94 39.57
CA LEU A 6 14.91 11.64 38.29
C LEU A 6 15.19 10.75 37.07
N ARG A 7 15.92 9.65 37.24
CA ARG A 7 16.13 8.67 36.17
C ARG A 7 14.82 8.02 35.72
N GLU A 8 13.89 7.78 36.64
CA GLU A 8 12.61 7.14 36.31
C GLU A 8 11.71 8.10 35.52
N LEU A 9 11.77 9.40 35.83
CA LEU A 9 10.94 10.42 35.18
C LEU A 9 11.55 10.95 33.88
N TYR A 10 12.87 11.07 33.82
CA TYR A 10 13.60 11.65 32.69
C TYR A 10 14.83 10.78 32.33
N PRO A 11 14.61 9.56 31.84
CA PRO A 11 15.68 8.60 31.56
C PRO A 11 16.65 9.08 30.47
N ASP A 12 16.19 9.93 29.55
CA ASP A 12 17.02 10.48 28.46
C ASP A 12 18.06 11.48 28.96
N ILE A 13 17.83 12.11 30.11
CA ILE A 13 18.69 13.14 30.70
C ILE A 13 19.53 12.55 31.84
N TYR A 14 18.93 11.73 32.70
CA TYR A 14 19.60 11.12 33.85
C TYR A 14 19.85 9.65 33.60
N THR A 15 21.09 9.29 33.28
CA THR A 15 21.49 7.90 32.99
C THR A 15 21.76 7.08 34.26
N THR A 16 22.05 7.73 35.38
CA THR A 16 22.28 7.13 36.70
C THR A 16 21.21 7.56 37.70
N ASP A 17 21.04 6.78 38.76
CA ASP A 17 20.03 7.08 39.79
C ASP A 17 20.38 8.40 40.49
N PHE A 18 19.45 9.36 40.43
CA PHE A 18 19.61 10.70 40.99
C PHE A 18 18.41 11.06 41.84
N PHE A 19 18.63 11.10 43.16
CA PHE A 19 17.57 11.27 44.14
C PHE A 19 17.43 12.73 44.59
N VAL A 20 16.23 13.29 44.46
CA VAL A 20 15.89 14.64 44.92
C VAL A 20 14.78 14.58 45.96
N ASP A 21 14.92 15.39 47.01
CA ASP A 21 13.87 15.58 47.99
C ASP A 21 12.88 16.63 47.51
N VAL A 22 11.62 16.25 47.42
CA VAL A 22 10.52 17.04 46.88
C VAL A 22 9.41 17.17 47.92
N THR A 23 8.60 18.22 47.80
CA THR A 23 7.44 18.43 48.66
C THR A 23 6.31 17.46 48.30
N GLU A 24 5.39 17.21 49.24
CA GLU A 24 4.26 16.29 49.02
C GLU A 24 3.37 16.76 47.86
N GLU A 25 3.14 18.08 47.75
CA GLU A 25 2.36 18.69 46.68
C GLU A 25 2.91 18.35 45.29
N VAL A 26 4.23 18.44 45.11
CA VAL A 26 4.87 18.10 43.82
C VAL A 26 4.83 16.60 43.55
N MET A 27 4.95 15.76 44.59
CA MET A 27 4.76 14.32 44.40
C MET A 27 3.33 13.97 43.98
N GLU A 28 2.33 14.68 44.51
CA GLU A 28 0.93 14.46 44.18
C GLU A 28 0.59 14.92 42.76
N THR A 29 1.17 16.02 42.28
CA THR A 29 1.01 16.46 40.89
C THR A 29 1.60 15.46 39.91
N ILE A 30 2.79 14.91 40.19
CA ILE A 30 3.40 13.85 39.35
C ILE A 30 2.49 12.62 39.28
N ARG A 31 2.00 12.13 40.43
CA ARG A 31 1.07 10.98 40.45
C ARG A 31 -0.25 11.26 39.74
N ALA A 32 -0.74 12.50 39.78
CA ALA A 32 -1.95 12.89 39.08
C ALA A 32 -1.74 12.87 37.56
N ALA A 33 -0.56 13.31 37.08
CA ALA A 33 -0.18 13.25 35.68
C ALA A 33 -0.07 11.79 35.19
N GLU A 34 0.64 10.92 35.92
CA GLU A 34 0.75 9.48 35.59
C GLU A 34 -0.63 8.81 35.49
N ARG A 35 -1.54 9.14 36.41
CA ARG A 35 -2.92 8.63 36.38
C ARG A 35 -3.68 9.13 35.16
N ALA A 36 -3.48 10.39 34.76
CA ALA A 36 -4.11 10.98 33.59
C ALA A 36 -3.60 10.33 32.29
N GLU A 37 -2.29 10.12 32.16
CA GLU A 37 -1.68 9.41 31.02
C GLU A 37 -2.20 7.97 30.92
N ALA A 38 -2.21 7.22 32.01
CA ALA A 38 -2.75 5.86 32.00
C ALA A 38 -4.26 5.83 31.69
N ALA A 39 -5.03 6.86 32.07
CA ALA A 39 -6.43 6.98 31.67
C ALA A 39 -6.57 7.28 30.17
N TYR A 40 -5.71 8.14 29.62
CA TYR A 40 -5.64 8.46 28.20
C TYR A 40 -5.30 7.22 27.36
N GLU A 41 -4.28 6.45 27.73
CA GLU A 41 -3.91 5.21 27.03
C GLU A 41 -5.06 4.20 27.03
N ARG A 42 -5.71 3.97 28.19
CA ARG A 42 -6.88 3.09 28.26
C ARG A 42 -8.02 3.56 27.35
N LYS A 43 -8.25 4.87 27.29
CA LYS A 43 -9.24 5.49 26.39
C LYS A 43 -8.88 5.25 24.92
N MET A 44 -7.62 5.44 24.56
CA MET A 44 -7.09 5.18 23.22
C MET A 44 -7.34 3.74 22.78
N TYR A 45 -6.99 2.75 23.62
CA TYR A 45 -7.24 1.34 23.32
C TYR A 45 -8.74 1.00 23.26
N ARG A 46 -9.55 1.51 24.19
CA ARG A 46 -11.01 1.26 24.24
C ARG A 46 -11.71 1.71 22.96
N TYR A 47 -11.36 2.89 22.47
CA TYR A 47 -11.99 3.47 21.28
C TYR A 47 -11.22 3.19 19.98
N LYS A 48 -10.17 2.37 20.05
CA LYS A 48 -9.30 2.08 18.90
C LYS A 48 -8.77 3.34 18.20
N ALA A 49 -8.43 4.35 18.98
CA ALA A 49 -7.91 5.62 18.51
C ALA A 49 -6.38 5.60 18.42
N GLN A 50 -5.77 4.45 18.05
CA GLN A 50 -4.31 4.33 17.92
C GLN A 50 -3.74 5.16 16.76
N TYR A 51 -4.61 5.60 15.85
CA TYR A 51 -4.24 6.37 14.68
C TYR A 51 -4.82 7.78 14.82
N SER A 52 -3.93 8.74 15.04
CA SER A 52 -4.22 10.17 14.84
C SER A 52 -3.78 10.57 13.45
N LEU A 53 -4.54 11.46 12.81
CA LEU A 53 -4.12 12.14 11.57
C LEU A 53 -2.82 12.93 11.82
N ASP A 54 -2.72 13.56 12.99
CA ASP A 54 -1.54 14.33 13.44
C ASP A 54 -0.34 13.45 13.87
N CYS A 55 -0.41 12.13 13.71
CA CYS A 55 0.67 11.23 14.10
C CYS A 55 1.91 11.34 13.19
N GLU A 56 1.79 12.01 12.03
CA GLU A 56 2.83 12.12 10.99
C GLU A 56 3.44 10.78 10.55
N ASN A 57 2.78 9.66 10.86
CA ASN A 57 3.25 8.31 10.58
C ASN A 57 3.06 7.91 9.10
N GLY A 58 2.55 8.82 8.27
CA GLY A 58 2.40 8.65 6.83
C GLY A 58 1.20 7.83 6.37
N ILE A 59 0.28 7.43 7.26
CA ILE A 59 -0.94 6.69 6.86
C ILE A 59 -1.81 7.52 5.92
N GLU A 60 -1.85 8.83 6.11
CA GLU A 60 -2.55 9.78 5.24
C GLU A 60 -2.07 9.70 3.79
N ASN A 61 -0.76 9.49 3.58
CA ASN A 61 -0.17 9.34 2.25
C ASN A 61 -0.63 8.08 1.51
N ALA A 62 -1.12 7.06 2.23
CA ALA A 62 -1.64 5.84 1.62
C ALA A 62 -3.10 5.99 1.15
N VAL A 63 -3.85 6.93 1.73
CA VAL A 63 -5.25 7.21 1.38
C VAL A 63 -5.33 8.30 0.30
N LEU A 64 -4.36 9.21 0.25
CA LEU A 64 -4.33 10.30 -0.72
C LEU A 64 -4.07 9.78 -2.15
N LEU A 65 -4.99 10.10 -3.06
CA LEU A 65 -4.81 9.94 -4.50
C LEU A 65 -3.76 10.95 -4.97
N LYS A 66 -2.53 10.50 -5.16
CA LYS A 66 -1.45 11.35 -5.67
C LYS A 66 -1.63 11.54 -7.18
N PRO A 67 -1.54 12.78 -7.69
CA PRO A 67 -1.51 13.00 -9.13
C PRO A 67 -0.33 12.24 -9.73
N GLN A 68 -0.53 11.57 -10.86
CA GLN A 68 0.55 10.88 -11.54
C GLN A 68 1.62 11.90 -11.96
N THR A 69 2.89 11.57 -11.71
CA THR A 69 3.98 12.42 -12.16
C THR A 69 4.17 12.27 -13.69
N PRO A 70 4.70 13.29 -14.36
CA PRO A 70 4.99 13.20 -15.80
C PRO A 70 5.89 12.01 -16.17
N GLU A 71 6.82 11.63 -15.30
CA GLU A 71 7.69 10.47 -15.46
C GLU A 71 6.89 9.17 -15.49
N MET A 72 5.94 9.00 -14.54
CA MET A 72 5.08 7.81 -14.50
C MET A 72 4.24 7.69 -15.77
N VAL A 73 3.70 8.80 -16.29
CA VAL A 73 2.93 8.81 -17.53
C VAL A 73 3.80 8.41 -18.73
N LEU A 74 5.05 8.87 -18.76
CA LEU A 74 6.00 8.51 -19.81
C LEU A 74 6.38 7.03 -19.75
N GLU A 75 6.64 6.50 -18.56
CA GLU A 75 6.93 5.07 -18.33
C GLU A 75 5.75 4.19 -18.77
N GLU A 76 4.53 4.58 -18.43
CA GLU A 76 3.33 3.85 -18.85
C GLU A 76 3.19 3.83 -20.37
N LYS A 77 3.42 4.95 -21.05
CA LYS A 77 3.43 5.01 -22.52
C LYS A 77 4.49 4.10 -23.13
N GLN A 78 5.72 4.14 -22.62
CA GLN A 78 6.80 3.27 -23.09
C GLN A 78 6.47 1.79 -22.86
N PHE A 79 5.85 1.46 -21.74
CA PHE A 79 5.39 0.11 -21.44
C PHE A 79 4.31 -0.34 -22.43
N GLN A 80 3.30 0.50 -22.68
CA GLN A 80 2.23 0.21 -23.65
C GLN A 80 2.79 -0.03 -25.06
N GLU A 81 3.73 0.80 -25.52
CA GLU A 81 4.41 0.62 -26.81
C GLU A 81 5.18 -0.70 -26.89
N ARG A 82 5.89 -1.08 -25.83
CA ARG A 82 6.61 -2.37 -25.76
C ARG A 82 5.65 -3.56 -25.82
N VAL A 83 4.54 -3.51 -25.09
CA VAL A 83 3.49 -4.54 -25.12
C VAL A 83 2.89 -4.64 -26.52
N TYR A 84 2.56 -3.52 -27.14
CA TYR A 84 2.02 -3.50 -28.50
C TYR A 84 3.00 -4.11 -29.51
N ALA A 85 4.28 -3.74 -29.43
CA ALA A 85 5.32 -4.30 -30.29
C ALA A 85 5.49 -5.82 -30.08
N ALA A 86 5.36 -6.32 -28.85
CA ALA A 86 5.41 -7.75 -28.56
C ALA A 86 4.20 -8.50 -29.14
N VAL A 87 3.00 -7.92 -29.06
CA VAL A 87 1.78 -8.48 -29.67
C VAL A 87 1.90 -8.54 -31.20
N MET A 88 2.47 -7.50 -31.83
CA MET A 88 2.67 -7.48 -33.29
C MET A 88 3.73 -8.46 -33.79
N LYS A 89 4.59 -8.99 -32.92
CA LYS A 89 5.53 -10.08 -33.26
C LYS A 89 4.86 -11.46 -33.30
N LEU A 90 3.65 -11.60 -32.76
CA LEU A 90 2.90 -12.86 -32.83
C LEU A 90 2.37 -13.12 -34.25
N PRO A 91 2.06 -14.38 -34.58
CA PRO A 91 1.28 -14.69 -35.78
C PRO A 91 -0.03 -13.89 -35.81
N GLU A 92 -0.38 -13.35 -36.98
CA GLU A 92 -1.49 -12.41 -37.17
C GLU A 92 -2.81 -12.88 -36.54
N LYS A 93 -3.16 -14.16 -36.70
CA LYS A 93 -4.37 -14.76 -36.09
C LYS A 93 -4.34 -14.75 -34.56
N GLN A 94 -3.19 -15.00 -33.95
CA GLN A 94 -3.05 -14.98 -32.49
C GLN A 94 -3.12 -13.55 -31.96
N ALA A 95 -2.43 -12.62 -32.62
CA ALA A 95 -2.44 -11.20 -32.29
C ALA A 95 -3.86 -10.62 -32.34
N LYS A 96 -4.61 -10.86 -33.43
CA LYS A 96 -6.00 -10.40 -33.58
C LYS A 96 -6.93 -10.93 -32.49
N ARG A 97 -6.85 -12.22 -32.15
CA ARG A 97 -7.67 -12.83 -31.08
C ARG A 97 -7.33 -12.32 -29.69
N ILE A 98 -6.04 -12.08 -29.40
CA ILE A 98 -5.60 -11.47 -28.14
C ILE A 98 -6.07 -10.01 -28.07
N TYR A 99 -5.96 -9.26 -29.17
CA TYR A 99 -6.45 -7.90 -29.26
C TYR A 99 -7.95 -7.81 -28.99
N ALA A 100 -8.75 -8.65 -29.69
CA ALA A 100 -10.18 -8.71 -29.50
C ALA A 100 -10.58 -9.06 -28.06
N ARG A 101 -9.87 -9.98 -27.41
CA ARG A 101 -10.18 -10.40 -26.04
C ARG A 101 -9.83 -9.35 -24.98
N TYR A 102 -8.66 -8.72 -25.07
CA TYR A 102 -8.12 -7.90 -23.98
C TYR A 102 -8.26 -6.39 -24.21
N TYR A 103 -8.22 -5.94 -25.47
CA TYR A 103 -8.35 -4.51 -25.80
C TYR A 103 -9.79 -4.14 -26.18
N LEU A 104 -10.51 -5.02 -26.89
CA LEU A 104 -11.90 -4.80 -27.27
C LEU A 104 -12.93 -5.42 -26.29
N GLY A 105 -12.47 -6.25 -25.34
CA GLY A 105 -13.33 -6.87 -24.33
C GLY A 105 -14.26 -7.98 -24.84
N MET A 106 -14.06 -8.48 -26.06
CA MET A 106 -14.91 -9.52 -26.65
C MET A 106 -14.73 -10.87 -25.94
N THR A 107 -15.82 -11.63 -25.82
CA THR A 107 -15.75 -12.99 -25.28
C THR A 107 -15.18 -13.98 -26.30
N VAL A 108 -14.73 -15.15 -25.83
CA VAL A 108 -14.23 -16.21 -26.74
C VAL A 108 -15.30 -16.64 -27.74
N ASN A 109 -16.56 -16.67 -27.30
CA ASN A 109 -17.68 -17.09 -28.12
C ASN A 109 -17.98 -16.05 -29.20
N GLU A 110 -18.00 -14.77 -28.85
CA GLU A 110 -18.17 -13.68 -29.83
C GLU A 110 -17.06 -13.68 -30.89
N ILE A 111 -15.80 -13.89 -30.47
CA ILE A 111 -14.67 -13.99 -31.41
C ILE A 111 -14.83 -15.20 -32.33
N ALA A 112 -15.28 -16.33 -31.77
CA ALA A 112 -15.50 -17.56 -32.51
C ALA A 112 -16.64 -17.43 -33.53
N GLU A 113 -17.73 -16.76 -33.17
CA GLU A 113 -18.86 -16.43 -34.04
C GLU A 113 -18.44 -15.52 -35.20
N VAL A 114 -17.70 -14.44 -34.91
CA VAL A 114 -17.20 -13.50 -35.93
C VAL A 114 -16.24 -14.17 -36.92
N GLU A 115 -15.37 -15.06 -36.43
CA GLU A 115 -14.42 -15.78 -37.28
C GLU A 115 -15.01 -17.07 -37.89
N GLY A 116 -16.21 -17.50 -37.50
CA GLY A 116 -16.84 -18.74 -37.95
C GLY A 116 -16.08 -20.01 -37.56
N VAL A 117 -15.44 -20.02 -36.39
CA VAL A 117 -14.60 -21.13 -35.89
C VAL A 117 -15.12 -21.70 -34.59
N ASP A 118 -14.69 -22.92 -34.23
CA ASP A 118 -15.00 -23.49 -32.92
C ASP A 118 -14.37 -22.67 -31.77
N PRO A 119 -15.11 -22.35 -30.69
CA PRO A 119 -14.59 -21.59 -29.54
C PRO A 119 -13.33 -22.20 -28.91
N SER A 120 -13.16 -23.52 -28.96
CA SER A 120 -11.96 -24.20 -28.45
C SER A 120 -10.71 -23.80 -29.23
N ARG A 121 -10.84 -23.58 -30.55
CA ARG A 121 -9.73 -23.13 -31.40
C ARG A 121 -9.30 -21.71 -31.06
N VAL A 122 -10.25 -20.85 -30.70
CA VAL A 122 -9.96 -19.48 -30.23
C VAL A 122 -9.25 -19.55 -28.88
N ARG A 123 -9.78 -20.34 -27.92
CA ARG A 123 -9.18 -20.51 -26.59
C ARG A 123 -7.74 -21.05 -26.66
N ASP A 124 -7.50 -22.07 -27.47
CA ASP A 124 -6.16 -22.64 -27.65
C ASP A 124 -5.19 -21.65 -28.29
N SER A 125 -5.65 -20.89 -29.27
CA SER A 125 -4.86 -19.86 -29.95
C SER A 125 -4.44 -18.75 -28.99
N ILE A 126 -5.38 -18.25 -28.17
CA ILE A 126 -5.09 -17.23 -27.17
C ILE A 126 -4.10 -17.77 -26.14
N ARG A 127 -4.32 -18.98 -25.61
CA ARG A 127 -3.42 -19.61 -24.64
C ARG A 127 -1.99 -19.74 -25.17
N ARG A 128 -1.82 -20.16 -26.43
CA ARG A 128 -0.50 -20.27 -27.07
C ARG A 128 0.15 -18.91 -27.30
N GLY A 129 -0.61 -17.93 -27.77
CA GLY A 129 -0.11 -16.56 -27.97
C GLY A 129 0.34 -15.91 -26.67
N LEU A 130 -0.41 -16.08 -25.57
CA LEU A 130 0.00 -15.60 -24.24
C LEU A 130 1.28 -16.31 -23.74
N LYS A 131 1.40 -17.63 -23.95
CA LYS A 131 2.63 -18.36 -23.62
C LYS A 131 3.85 -17.86 -24.41
N GLN A 132 3.64 -17.41 -25.64
CA GLN A 132 4.69 -16.82 -26.46
C GLN A 132 5.03 -15.39 -26.02
N LEU A 133 4.03 -14.60 -25.59
CA LEU A 133 4.25 -13.26 -25.02
C LEU A 133 5.08 -13.31 -23.74
N GLY A 134 4.86 -14.30 -22.87
CA GLY A 134 5.68 -14.51 -21.67
C GLY A 134 7.14 -14.95 -21.94
N LYS A 135 7.60 -14.96 -23.18
CA LYS A 135 9.03 -15.07 -23.53
C LYS A 135 9.68 -13.72 -23.82
N TYR A 136 8.87 -12.70 -24.11
CA TYR A 136 9.33 -11.35 -24.42
C TYR A 136 9.36 -10.44 -23.18
N PHE A 137 8.74 -10.88 -22.09
CA PHE A 137 8.68 -10.26 -20.77
C PHE A 137 9.04 -11.31 -19.73
#